data_AF-A0A959QNW8-F1
#
_entry.id   AF-A0A959QNW8-F1
#
_cell.length_a   1.000
_cell.length_b   1.000
_cell.length_c   1.000
_cell.angle_alpha   90.00
_cell.angle_beta   90.00
_cell.angle_gamma   90.00
#
_symmetry.space_group_name_H-M   'P 1'
#
loop_
_entity.id
_entity.type
_entity.pdbx_description
1 polymer ?
#
loop_
_entity_poly.entity_id
_entity_poly.type
_entity_poly.pdbx_seq_one_letter_code
_entity_poly.pdbx_strand_id
1 'polypeptide(L)'
;MKKLVVLLLILVVSVTACKRKNVRGDLKNRRDMLEASNWKLINITGNGGMTSLPPCQQDNYYEFIPGSSGKYHEGAINCLDSLGTGNAPTYTPFLWQMTGDLRYIYFMDYGGDPDARFQWEILNMTFDKLDVRQRVVENGIDVRLDMTFVAISK
;
A
#
# COMPACT_ATOMS: atom_id res chain seq x y z
N MET A 1 60.91 -19.02 23.87
CA MET A 1 59.65 -18.87 23.13
C MET A 1 58.48 -19.47 23.93
N LYS A 2 57.89 -18.74 24.89
CA LYS A 2 56.67 -19.16 25.64
C LYS A 2 56.00 -17.93 26.28
N LYS A 3 55.53 -16.97 25.48
CA LYS A 3 54.70 -15.84 25.96
C LYS A 3 53.82 -15.34 24.81
N LEU A 4 52.82 -16.12 24.42
CA LEU A 4 51.89 -15.71 23.36
C LEU A 4 50.61 -16.58 23.36
N VAL A 5 50.03 -16.79 24.53
CA VAL A 5 48.68 -17.34 24.65
C VAL A 5 48.05 -16.63 25.84
N VAL A 6 46.75 -16.35 25.78
CA VAL A 6 45.95 -15.68 26.82
C VAL A 6 45.92 -14.14 26.74
N LEU A 7 45.72 -13.59 25.52
CA LEU A 7 45.17 -12.24 25.33
C LEU A 7 44.01 -12.26 24.34
N LEU A 8 43.13 -13.26 24.49
CA LEU A 8 42.05 -13.55 23.53
C LEU A 8 40.74 -13.93 24.26
N LEU A 9 40.43 -13.24 25.35
CA LEU A 9 39.24 -13.52 26.19
C LEU A 9 38.39 -12.28 26.52
N ILE A 10 38.53 -11.19 25.74
CA ILE A 10 37.78 -9.93 25.97
C ILE A 10 36.86 -9.56 24.78
N LEU A 11 36.68 -10.43 23.78
CA LEU A 11 35.91 -10.06 22.57
C LEU A 11 34.75 -10.99 22.23
N VAL A 12 34.05 -11.48 23.26
CA VAL A 12 32.74 -12.13 23.09
C VAL A 12 31.72 -11.50 24.05
N VAL A 13 31.61 -10.17 24.04
CA VAL A 13 30.30 -9.54 24.25
C VAL A 13 29.72 -9.38 22.85
N SER A 14 29.31 -10.52 22.31
CA SER A 14 28.46 -10.61 21.15
C SER A 14 27.27 -9.71 21.40
N VAL A 15 27.30 -8.55 20.72
CA VAL A 15 26.17 -7.76 20.29
C VAL A 15 24.91 -8.63 20.32
N THR A 16 24.14 -8.50 21.40
CA THR A 16 22.68 -8.59 21.28
C THR A 16 22.31 -7.42 20.38
N ALA A 17 22.55 -7.59 19.09
CA ALA A 17 21.91 -6.81 18.07
C ALA A 17 20.44 -7.05 18.35
N CYS A 18 19.83 -6.10 19.07
CA CYS A 18 18.42 -5.85 18.98
C CYS A 18 18.15 -5.88 17.48
N LYS A 19 17.61 -6.99 16.99
CA LYS A 19 16.86 -6.99 15.75
C LYS A 19 15.77 -5.97 16.04
N ARG A 20 16.04 -4.70 15.71
CA ARG A 20 14.98 -3.74 15.47
C ARG A 20 14.18 -4.46 14.42
N LYS A 21 13.10 -5.12 14.84
CA LYS A 21 12.02 -5.46 13.95
C LYS A 21 11.75 -4.14 13.25
N ASN A 22 12.12 -4.06 11.98
CA ASN A 22 11.81 -2.90 11.17
C ASN A 22 10.29 -2.92 11.13
N VAL A 23 9.64 -2.21 12.07
CA VAL A 23 8.18 -2.10 12.14
C VAL A 23 7.65 -1.32 10.92
N ARG A 24 8.55 -0.89 10.03
CA ARG A 24 8.32 -0.32 8.72
C ARG A 24 9.45 -0.85 7.83
N GLY A 25 9.15 -1.51 6.70
CA GLY A 25 10.16 -2.08 5.78
C GLY A 25 11.24 -1.08 5.33
N ASP A 26 12.18 -1.52 4.49
CA ASP A 26 13.15 -0.58 3.88
C ASP A 26 12.35 0.52 3.16
N LEU A 27 12.52 1.77 3.62
CA LEU A 27 11.79 2.89 3.05
C LEU A 27 12.31 3.18 1.64
N LYS A 28 13.58 2.89 1.36
CA LYS A 28 14.32 3.43 0.21
C LYS A 28 13.80 2.99 -1.16
N ASN A 29 13.04 1.90 -1.23
CA ASN A 29 12.57 1.31 -2.48
C ASN A 29 11.03 1.24 -2.58
N ARG A 30 10.28 1.90 -1.70
CA ARG A 30 8.80 1.83 -1.70
C ARG A 30 8.16 2.27 -3.01
N ARG A 31 8.77 3.26 -3.68
CA ARG A 31 8.32 3.70 -5.01
C ARG A 31 8.46 2.57 -6.03
N ASP A 32 9.65 1.99 -6.12
CA ASP A 32 9.94 0.89 -7.04
C ASP A 32 9.03 -0.31 -6.74
N MET A 33 8.77 -0.60 -5.46
CA MET A 33 7.87 -1.67 -5.05
C MET A 33 6.42 -1.41 -5.52
N LEU A 34 5.92 -0.17 -5.38
CA LEU A 34 4.57 0.17 -5.86
C LEU A 34 4.47 -0.01 -7.37
N GLU A 35 5.49 0.46 -8.09
CA GLU A 35 5.54 0.44 -9.56
C GLU A 35 5.85 -0.97 -10.12
N ALA A 36 6.36 -1.90 -9.32
CA ALA A 36 6.72 -3.26 -9.75
C ALA A 36 5.54 -4.23 -9.85
N SER A 37 4.38 -3.89 -9.29
CA SER A 37 3.24 -4.82 -9.22
C SER A 37 1.90 -4.10 -9.34
N ASN A 38 0.86 -4.87 -9.64
CA ASN A 38 -0.52 -4.45 -9.48
C ASN A 38 -0.97 -4.78 -8.06
N TRP A 39 -1.82 -3.96 -7.45
CA TRP A 39 -2.20 -4.08 -6.05
C TRP A 39 -3.69 -4.35 -5.90
N LYS A 40 -4.02 -5.60 -5.57
CA LYS A 40 -5.40 -6.05 -5.38
C LYS A 40 -5.80 -5.93 -3.92
N LEU A 41 -6.93 -5.27 -3.65
CA LEU A 41 -7.48 -5.15 -2.29
C LEU A 41 -8.03 -6.51 -1.86
N ILE A 42 -7.60 -7.02 -0.71
CA ILE A 42 -8.08 -8.31 -0.18
C ILE A 42 -8.81 -8.18 1.15
N ASN A 43 -8.61 -7.08 1.87
CA ASN A 43 -9.26 -6.84 3.15
C ASN A 43 -9.36 -5.35 3.43
N ILE A 44 -10.48 -4.95 4.02
CA ILE A 44 -10.71 -3.60 4.53
C ILE A 44 -11.41 -3.69 5.89
N THR A 45 -10.98 -2.85 6.83
CA THR A 45 -11.52 -2.80 8.18
C THR A 45 -11.85 -1.35 8.51
N GLY A 46 -13.14 -1.06 8.73
CA GLY A 46 -13.65 0.27 9.09
C GLY A 46 -13.83 0.38 10.60
N ASN A 47 -13.14 1.31 11.25
CA ASN A 47 -13.20 1.54 12.71
C ASN A 47 -13.01 0.26 13.57
N GLY A 48 -12.21 -0.70 13.06
CA GLY A 48 -11.96 -1.98 13.73
C GLY A 48 -12.99 -3.08 13.42
N GLY A 49 -14.08 -2.77 12.72
CA GLY A 49 -15.03 -3.73 12.18
C GLY A 49 -14.56 -4.27 10.82
N MET A 50 -14.54 -5.59 10.67
CA MET A 50 -14.24 -6.22 9.39
C MET A 50 -15.43 -6.03 8.45
N THR A 51 -15.19 -5.62 7.21
CA THR A 51 -16.23 -5.53 6.19
C THR A 51 -15.86 -6.42 5.01
N SER A 52 -16.84 -7.15 4.48
CA SER A 52 -16.65 -7.91 3.25
C SER A 52 -16.62 -6.95 2.07
N LEU A 53 -15.67 -7.13 1.16
CA LEU A 53 -15.65 -6.38 -0.09
C LEU A 53 -16.91 -6.74 -0.91
N PRO A 54 -17.63 -5.73 -1.43
CA PRO A 54 -18.73 -5.99 -2.34
C PRO A 54 -18.20 -6.74 -3.58
N PRO A 55 -19.01 -7.62 -4.21
CA PRO A 55 -18.54 -8.47 -5.31
C PRO A 55 -17.81 -7.73 -6.43
N CYS A 56 -18.27 -6.52 -6.80
CA CYS A 56 -17.64 -5.73 -7.85
C CYS A 56 -16.21 -5.27 -7.48
N GLN A 57 -15.89 -5.09 -6.19
CA GLN A 57 -14.55 -4.66 -5.77
C GLN A 57 -13.58 -5.80 -5.54
N GLN A 58 -14.06 -7.06 -5.52
CA GLN A 58 -13.22 -8.21 -5.18
C GLN A 58 -12.12 -8.47 -6.19
N ASP A 59 -12.28 -8.03 -7.43
CA ASP A 59 -11.31 -8.21 -8.52
C ASP A 59 -10.61 -6.92 -8.96
N ASN A 60 -10.96 -5.79 -8.34
CA ASN A 60 -10.39 -4.50 -8.68
C ASN A 60 -8.94 -4.38 -8.16
N TYR A 61 -8.10 -3.66 -8.89
CA TYR A 61 -6.70 -3.46 -8.50
C TYR A 61 -6.16 -2.10 -8.92
N TYR A 62 -5.16 -1.63 -8.19
CA TYR A 62 -4.41 -0.42 -8.49
C TYR A 62 -3.15 -0.75 -9.29
N GLU A 63 -2.97 -0.06 -10.42
CA GLU A 63 -1.74 -0.04 -11.19
C GLU A 63 -1.06 1.33 -11.00
N PHE A 64 0.15 1.31 -10.44
CA PHE A 64 1.01 2.49 -10.37
C PHE A 64 1.97 2.49 -11.57
N ILE A 65 1.94 3.55 -12.36
CA ILE A 65 2.72 3.70 -13.58
C ILE A 65 3.89 4.68 -13.32
N PRO A 66 5.10 4.36 -13.81
CA PRO A 66 6.23 5.28 -13.73
C PRO A 66 5.89 6.66 -14.29
N GLY A 67 6.34 7.72 -13.61
CA GLY A 67 5.98 9.09 -13.98
C GLY A 67 4.72 9.63 -13.31
N SER A 68 4.26 9.01 -12.21
CA SER A 68 3.23 9.54 -11.30
C SER A 68 1.79 9.49 -11.83
N SER A 69 1.51 8.65 -12.82
CA SER A 69 0.15 8.29 -13.24
C SER A 69 -0.25 6.90 -12.73
N GLY A 70 -1.53 6.62 -12.66
CA GLY A 70 -2.02 5.31 -12.27
C GLY A 70 -3.44 5.05 -12.74
N LYS A 71 -3.87 3.80 -12.55
CA LYS A 71 -5.18 3.30 -12.96
C LYS A 71 -5.75 2.42 -11.88
N TYR A 72 -7.02 2.62 -11.55
CA TYR A 72 -7.80 1.70 -10.76
C TYR A 72 -8.64 0.87 -11.73
N HIS A 73 -8.25 -0.39 -11.94
CA HIS A 73 -8.90 -1.28 -12.89
C HIS A 73 -10.11 -1.95 -12.27
N GLU A 74 -11.19 -1.98 -13.03
CA GLU A 74 -12.40 -2.72 -12.70
C GLU A 74 -12.21 -4.20 -13.07
N GLY A 75 -12.75 -5.08 -12.22
CA GLY A 75 -12.75 -6.51 -12.45
C GLY A 75 -13.82 -6.95 -13.45
N ALA A 76 -14.11 -8.25 -13.45
CA ALA A 76 -15.16 -8.82 -14.31
C ALA A 76 -16.55 -8.23 -14.03
N ILE A 77 -16.80 -7.86 -12.77
CA ILE A 77 -18.00 -7.14 -12.34
C ILE A 77 -17.61 -5.68 -12.13
N ASN A 78 -17.99 -4.81 -13.06
CA ASN A 78 -17.64 -3.40 -13.02
C ASN A 78 -18.50 -2.64 -12.00
N CYS A 79 -17.88 -1.96 -11.03
CA CYS A 79 -18.60 -1.20 -10.00
C CYS A 79 -19.32 0.05 -10.54
N LEU A 80 -18.88 0.55 -11.70
CA LEU A 80 -19.45 1.74 -12.35
C LEU A 80 -20.63 1.39 -13.28
N ASP A 81 -20.75 0.13 -13.69
CA ASP A 81 -21.85 -0.33 -14.55
C ASP A 81 -23.10 -0.75 -13.76
N SER A 82 -23.62 0.17 -12.95
CA SER A 82 -24.81 -0.08 -12.12
C SER A 82 -26.07 -0.52 -12.89
N LEU A 83 -26.10 -0.28 -14.21
CA LEU A 83 -27.23 -0.60 -15.09
C LEU A 83 -26.94 -1.77 -16.06
N GLY A 84 -25.76 -2.39 -16.00
CA GLY A 84 -25.41 -3.55 -16.84
C GLY A 84 -25.36 -3.24 -18.34
N THR A 85 -24.98 -2.01 -18.70
CA THR A 85 -24.96 -1.52 -20.08
C THR A 85 -23.76 -2.01 -20.88
N GLY A 86 -22.69 -2.45 -20.20
CA GLY A 86 -21.40 -2.80 -20.80
C GLY A 86 -20.59 -1.61 -21.31
N ASN A 87 -21.07 -0.37 -21.11
CA ASN A 87 -20.41 0.85 -21.61
C ASN A 87 -19.59 1.58 -20.54
N ALA A 88 -19.56 1.05 -19.31
CA ALA A 88 -18.79 1.66 -18.24
C ALA A 88 -17.27 1.58 -18.54
N PRO A 89 -16.49 2.59 -18.16
CA PRO A 89 -15.04 2.55 -18.25
C PRO A 89 -14.48 1.31 -17.54
N THR A 90 -13.46 0.69 -18.12
CA THR A 90 -12.77 -0.47 -17.52
C THR A 90 -11.75 -0.07 -16.46
N TYR A 91 -11.46 1.23 -16.33
CA TYR A 91 -10.60 1.76 -15.29
C TYR A 91 -10.92 3.21 -14.97
N THR A 92 -10.52 3.63 -13.77
CA THR A 92 -10.53 5.02 -13.31
C THR A 92 -9.09 5.55 -13.27
N PRO A 93 -8.74 6.59 -14.05
CA PRO A 93 -7.39 7.16 -14.01
C PRO A 93 -7.16 7.95 -12.72
N PHE A 94 -5.92 8.06 -12.29
CA PHE A 94 -5.51 8.97 -11.22
C PHE A 94 -4.06 9.42 -11.39
N LEU A 95 -3.71 10.54 -10.76
CA LEU A 95 -2.32 10.91 -10.49
C LEU A 95 -1.95 10.49 -9.08
N TRP A 96 -0.68 10.17 -8.86
CA TRP A 96 -0.20 9.81 -7.53
C TRP A 96 1.18 10.35 -7.24
N GLN A 97 1.45 10.62 -5.97
CA GLN A 97 2.78 11.01 -5.49
C GLN A 97 3.05 10.36 -4.14
N MET A 98 4.33 10.15 -3.83
CA MET A 98 4.75 9.71 -2.51
C MET A 98 5.41 10.87 -1.77
N THR A 99 5.22 10.95 -0.45
CA THR A 99 5.95 11.93 0.37
C THR A 99 7.45 11.69 0.34
N GLY A 100 8.24 12.74 0.57
CA GLY A 100 9.71 12.62 0.63
C GLY A 100 10.21 11.66 1.73
N ASP A 101 9.41 11.45 2.79
CA ASP A 101 9.69 10.46 3.83
C ASP A 101 9.14 9.05 3.53
N LEU A 102 8.51 8.87 2.36
CA LEU A 102 7.98 7.63 1.81
C LEU A 102 6.93 6.95 2.70
N ARG A 103 6.22 7.74 3.52
CA ARG A 103 5.18 7.25 4.44
C ARG A 103 3.78 7.36 3.91
N TYR A 104 3.52 8.24 2.96
CA TYR A 104 2.19 8.46 2.41
C TYR A 104 2.18 8.39 0.90
N ILE A 105 1.08 7.86 0.36
CA ILE A 105 0.73 7.91 -1.06
C ILE A 105 -0.43 8.90 -1.19
N TYR A 106 -0.25 9.95 -1.98
CA TYR A 106 -1.28 10.92 -2.32
C TYR A 106 -1.88 10.54 -3.67
N PHE A 107 -3.21 10.57 -3.75
CA PHE A 107 -3.98 10.41 -4.96
C PHE A 107 -4.59 11.77 -5.30
N MET A 108 -4.49 12.13 -6.58
CA MET A 108 -4.99 13.39 -7.13
C MET A 108 -5.68 13.09 -8.46
N ASP A 109 -6.54 14.00 -8.89
CA ASP A 109 -7.23 13.94 -10.18
C ASP A 109 -7.94 12.58 -10.39
N TYR A 110 -8.50 12.00 -9.32
CA TYR A 110 -9.07 10.66 -9.35
C TYR A 110 -10.34 10.66 -10.21
N GLY A 111 -10.39 9.81 -11.23
CA GLY A 111 -11.45 9.83 -12.23
C GLY A 111 -11.43 11.05 -13.15
N GLY A 112 -10.33 11.81 -13.16
CA GLY A 112 -10.21 13.07 -13.90
C GLY A 112 -10.80 14.28 -13.19
N ASP A 113 -11.25 14.13 -11.94
CA ASP A 113 -11.73 15.24 -11.12
C ASP A 113 -10.58 15.85 -10.29
N PRO A 114 -10.17 17.11 -10.55
CA PRO A 114 -9.04 17.75 -9.87
C PRO A 114 -9.25 17.97 -8.36
N ASP A 115 -10.50 17.90 -7.89
CA ASP A 115 -10.86 18.04 -6.48
C ASP A 115 -10.95 16.67 -5.77
N ALA A 116 -11.03 15.57 -6.53
CA ALA A 116 -11.05 14.22 -5.99
C ALA A 116 -9.64 13.78 -5.53
N ARG A 117 -9.34 14.08 -4.26
CA ARG A 117 -8.04 13.84 -3.62
C ARG A 117 -8.20 13.03 -2.34
N PHE A 118 -7.27 12.10 -2.12
CA PHE A 118 -7.18 11.35 -0.86
C PHE A 118 -5.75 10.87 -0.64
N GLN A 119 -5.48 10.32 0.53
CA GLN A 119 -4.16 9.81 0.87
C GLN A 119 -4.22 8.49 1.64
N TRP A 120 -3.18 7.69 1.46
CA TRP A 120 -2.93 6.46 2.19
C TRP A 120 -1.67 6.60 3.05
N GLU A 121 -1.80 6.37 4.35
CA GLU A 121 -0.67 6.14 5.25
C GLU A 121 -0.17 4.70 5.05
N ILE A 122 1.09 4.52 4.66
CA ILE A 122 1.71 3.21 4.53
C ILE A 122 2.07 2.68 5.93
N LEU A 123 1.33 1.67 6.38
CA LEU A 123 1.58 0.98 7.65
C LEU A 123 2.71 -0.05 7.47
N ASN A 124 2.65 -0.84 6.40
CA ASN A 124 3.65 -1.84 6.06
C ASN A 124 3.70 -2.06 4.55
N MET A 125 4.88 -2.41 4.02
CA MET A 125 5.07 -2.66 2.59
C MET A 125 6.21 -3.65 2.35
N THR A 126 5.91 -4.69 1.58
CA THR A 126 6.85 -5.67 1.00
C THR A 126 6.56 -5.78 -0.50
N PHE A 127 7.35 -6.55 -1.26
CA PHE A 127 7.07 -6.76 -2.69
C PHE A 127 5.74 -7.49 -2.94
N ASP A 128 5.25 -8.23 -1.94
CA ASP A 128 4.05 -9.06 -2.07
C ASP A 128 2.82 -8.46 -1.38
N LYS A 129 3.01 -7.46 -0.50
CA LYS A 129 1.97 -6.98 0.41
C LYS A 129 2.09 -5.49 0.69
N LEU A 130 0.96 -4.79 0.66
CA LEU A 130 0.84 -3.38 1.00
C LEU A 130 -0.29 -3.21 2.02
N ASP A 131 0.06 -2.77 3.23
CA ASP A 131 -0.89 -2.43 4.27
C ASP A 131 -0.94 -0.90 4.41
N VAL A 132 -2.12 -0.31 4.24
CA VAL A 132 -2.32 1.13 4.30
C VAL A 132 -3.48 1.51 5.19
N ARG A 133 -3.53 2.79 5.55
CA ARG A 133 -4.67 3.40 6.22
C ARG A 133 -5.13 4.63 5.49
N GLN A 134 -6.45 4.74 5.33
CA GLN A 134 -7.12 5.95 4.87
C GLN A 134 -8.00 6.50 5.99
N ARG A 135 -8.09 7.82 6.07
CA ARG A 135 -9.10 8.51 6.89
C ARG A 135 -10.11 9.13 5.95
N VAL A 136 -11.38 8.90 6.20
CA VAL A 136 -12.49 9.50 5.46
C VAL A 136 -13.48 10.09 6.46
N VAL A 137 -14.21 11.13 6.07
CA VAL A 137 -15.30 11.68 6.87
C VAL A 137 -16.61 11.22 6.24
N GLU A 138 -17.34 10.36 6.94
CA GLU A 138 -18.66 9.88 6.51
C GLU A 138 -19.72 10.41 7.47
N ASN A 139 -20.69 11.17 6.96
CA ASN A 139 -21.77 11.76 7.76
C ASN A 139 -21.26 12.58 8.97
N GLY A 140 -20.12 13.27 8.81
CA GLY A 140 -19.49 14.06 9.87
C GLY A 140 -18.69 13.24 10.89
N ILE A 141 -18.55 11.93 10.69
CA ILE A 141 -17.78 11.03 11.55
C ILE A 141 -16.46 10.69 10.86
N ASP A 142 -15.35 10.84 11.58
CA ASP A 142 -14.05 10.33 11.15
C ASP A 142 -14.06 8.79 11.15
N VAL A 143 -13.97 8.21 9.95
CA VAL A 143 -13.85 6.78 9.73
C VAL A 143 -12.41 6.46 9.36
N ARG A 144 -11.82 5.52 10.10
CA ARG A 144 -10.53 4.94 9.79
C ARG A 144 -10.72 3.65 9.01
N LEU A 145 -10.17 3.62 7.80
CA LEU A 145 -10.13 2.44 6.94
C LEU A 145 -8.71 1.88 6.96
N ASP A 146 -8.50 0.71 7.56
CA ASP A 146 -7.26 -0.04 7.42
C ASP A 146 -7.45 -1.06 6.28
N MET A 147 -6.58 -1.02 5.27
CA MET A 147 -6.70 -1.80 4.04
C MET A 147 -5.45 -2.64 3.82
N THR A 148 -5.64 -3.86 3.34
CA THR A 148 -4.57 -4.77 2.95
C THR A 148 -4.69 -5.14 1.49
N PHE A 149 -3.59 -4.96 0.77
CA PHE A 149 -3.44 -5.31 -0.63
C PHE A 149 -2.39 -6.41 -0.79
N VAL A 150 -2.58 -7.23 -1.81
CA VAL A 150 -1.58 -8.20 -2.29
C VAL A 150 -1.08 -7.77 -3.66
N ALA A 151 0.20 -8.03 -3.90
CA ALA A 151 0.77 -7.89 -5.22
C ALA A 151 0.21 -8.99 -6.14
N ILE A 152 -0.20 -8.60 -7.33
CA ILE A 152 -0.51 -9.49 -8.44
C ILE A 152 0.39 -9.13 -9.62
N SER A 153 0.57 -10.07 -10.54
CA SER A 153 1.36 -9.85 -11.75
C SER A 153 0.83 -8.65 -12.54
N LYS A 154 1.77 -7.86 -13.07
CA LYS A 154 1.46 -6.86 -14.08
C LYS A 154 1.05 -7.49 -15.40
#